data_AF-A0A957C5C6-F1
#
_entry.id   AF-A0A957C5C6-F1
#
_cell.length_a   1.000
_cell.length_b   1.000
_cell.length_c   1.000
_cell.angle_alpha   90.00
_cell.angle_beta   90.00
_cell.angle_gamma   90.00
#
_symmetry.space_group_name_H-M   'P 1'
#
loop_
_entity.id
_entity.type
_entity.pdbx_description
1 polymer ?
#
loop_
_entity_poly.entity_id
_entity_poly.type
_entity_poly.pdbx_seq_one_letter_code
_entity_poly.pdbx_strand_id
1 'polypeptide(L)'
;MQRRAVQGQRTGKNTSDSYSDLKNRIQQRLLAELDPSLDISRKDEVRRQIQDLFNAILAEENMVLSKAEKERLFEQVVADILGLGPLEPLLNDETVTEIMVNGPKMIFVEQKGKVKLSGATFEGDEHVLRIIERIVAPLGRRVDESSPYVDARLADGSRVNVIIRPLSLVGPTITIRKFSKTPLTVNDLIKFGSMTPEIAQFLRASVMAALNAIVSGGTGSGKTT
;
A
#
# COMPACT_ATOMS: atom_id res chain seq x y z
N MET A 1 30.13 44.43 -32.35
CA MET A 1 29.55 43.36 -33.19
C MET A 1 30.08 42.01 -32.71
N GLN A 2 29.28 41.25 -31.96
CA GLN A 2 29.53 39.81 -31.76
C GLN A 2 28.17 39.11 -31.66
N ARG A 3 27.94 38.21 -32.61
CA ARG A 3 26.68 37.50 -32.83
C ARG A 3 26.66 36.20 -32.02
N ARG A 4 25.50 35.95 -31.40
CA ARG A 4 24.78 34.68 -31.18
C ARG A 4 25.59 33.38 -31.05
N ALA A 5 25.34 32.67 -29.94
CA ALA A 5 24.85 31.29 -29.96
C ALA A 5 24.11 30.98 -28.65
N VAL A 6 22.77 31.13 -28.65
CA VAL A 6 21.91 30.51 -27.64
C VAL A 6 21.63 29.10 -28.13
N GLN A 7 22.35 28.12 -27.60
CA GLN A 7 22.03 26.71 -27.80
C GLN A 7 20.74 26.38 -27.05
N GLY A 8 19.67 26.11 -27.80
CA GLY A 8 18.43 25.58 -27.25
C GLY A 8 18.67 24.20 -26.67
N GLN A 9 18.53 24.07 -25.36
CA GLN A 9 18.41 22.78 -24.69
C GLN A 9 17.11 22.11 -25.16
N ARG A 10 17.24 21.10 -26.02
CA ARG A 10 16.17 20.14 -26.30
C ARG A 10 15.95 19.31 -25.04
N THR A 11 14.81 19.51 -24.39
CA THR A 11 14.33 18.66 -23.29
C THR A 11 14.00 17.28 -23.84
N GLY A 12 14.84 16.29 -23.54
CA GLY A 12 14.50 14.89 -23.75
C GLY A 12 13.38 14.51 -22.80
N LYS A 13 12.18 14.28 -23.34
CA LYS A 13 11.06 13.68 -22.60
C LYS A 13 11.49 12.25 -22.25
N ASN A 14 11.71 11.96 -20.96
CA ASN A 14 12.20 10.67 -20.49
C ASN A 14 11.19 9.56 -20.81
N THR A 15 11.67 8.42 -21.33
CA THR A 15 10.86 7.25 -21.68
C THR A 15 10.01 6.72 -20.50
N SER A 16 10.46 6.97 -19.26
CA SER A 16 9.72 6.64 -18.03
C SER A 16 8.44 7.48 -17.85
N ASP A 17 8.47 8.76 -18.23
CA ASP A 17 7.30 9.64 -18.15
C ASP A 17 6.24 9.17 -19.17
N SER A 18 6.67 8.75 -20.37
CA SER A 18 5.76 8.23 -21.38
C SER A 18 5.07 6.92 -20.96
N TYR A 19 5.74 6.06 -20.18
CA TYR A 19 5.17 4.80 -19.71
C TYR A 19 4.19 5.00 -18.55
N SER A 20 4.52 5.89 -17.62
CA SER A 20 3.62 6.30 -16.53
C SER A 20 2.37 6.99 -17.06
N ASP A 21 2.53 7.94 -18.00
CA ASP A 21 1.42 8.65 -18.63
C ASP A 21 0.51 7.72 -19.44
N LEU A 22 1.09 6.70 -20.07
CA LEU A 22 0.33 5.67 -20.77
C LEU A 22 -0.48 4.83 -19.80
N LYS A 23 0.17 4.31 -18.75
CA LYS A 23 -0.48 3.48 -17.73
C LYS A 23 -1.68 4.22 -17.14
N ASN A 24 -1.49 5.49 -16.76
CA ASN A 24 -2.55 6.32 -16.20
C ASN A 24 -3.71 6.49 -17.18
N ARG A 25 -3.46 6.75 -18.47
CA ARG A 25 -4.51 6.88 -19.48
C ARG A 25 -5.29 5.58 -19.68
N ILE A 26 -4.58 4.47 -19.80
CA ILE A 26 -5.18 3.13 -19.92
C ILE A 26 -6.05 2.84 -18.70
N GLN A 27 -5.54 3.10 -17.50
CA GLN A 27 -6.26 2.87 -16.25
C GLN A 27 -7.51 3.75 -16.13
N GLN A 28 -7.43 5.05 -16.43
CA GLN A 28 -8.57 5.96 -16.37
C GLN A 28 -9.68 5.54 -17.35
N ARG A 29 -9.29 5.11 -18.56
CA ARG A 29 -10.24 4.65 -19.58
C ARG A 29 -10.86 3.31 -19.22
N LEU A 30 -10.05 2.36 -18.72
CA LEU A 30 -10.54 1.11 -18.15
C LEU A 30 -11.55 1.37 -17.04
N LEU A 31 -11.25 2.26 -16.09
CA LEU A 31 -12.15 2.60 -14.99
C LEU A 31 -13.44 3.30 -15.44
N ALA A 32 -13.39 4.09 -16.51
CA ALA A 32 -14.57 4.76 -17.06
C ALA A 32 -15.50 3.81 -17.82
N GLU A 33 -14.95 2.78 -18.46
CA GLU A 33 -15.69 1.78 -19.24
C GLU A 33 -16.05 0.53 -18.42
N LEU A 34 -15.36 0.26 -17.31
CA LEU A 34 -15.76 -0.74 -16.32
C LEU A 34 -17.06 -0.27 -15.64
N ASP A 35 -18.08 -1.13 -15.69
CA ASP A 35 -19.35 -0.91 -15.01
C ASP A 35 -19.13 -0.64 -13.51
N PRO A 36 -19.60 0.49 -12.95
CA PRO A 36 -19.50 0.79 -11.52
C PRO A 36 -20.18 -0.26 -10.62
N SER A 37 -21.11 -1.05 -11.18
CA SER A 37 -21.80 -2.13 -10.49
C SER A 37 -21.07 -3.48 -10.56
N LEU A 38 -19.90 -3.54 -11.23
CA LEU A 38 -19.09 -4.76 -11.29
C LEU A 38 -18.73 -5.22 -9.88
N ASP A 39 -19.20 -6.42 -9.57
CA ASP A 39 -18.82 -7.11 -8.35
C ASP A 39 -17.35 -7.56 -8.46
N ILE A 40 -16.47 -6.74 -7.87
CA ILE A 40 -15.02 -6.92 -7.84
C ILE A 40 -14.63 -8.24 -7.12
N SER A 41 -15.56 -8.88 -6.40
CA SER A 41 -15.34 -10.21 -5.85
C SER A 41 -15.19 -11.30 -6.92
N ARG A 42 -15.76 -11.09 -8.12
CA ARG A 42 -15.63 -11.99 -9.29
C ARG A 42 -14.37 -11.70 -10.09
N LYS A 43 -13.22 -11.84 -9.43
CA LYS A 43 -11.90 -11.44 -9.97
C LYS A 43 -11.62 -11.98 -11.38
N ASP A 44 -12.01 -13.21 -11.69
CA ASP A 44 -11.75 -13.83 -13.00
C ASP A 44 -12.58 -13.24 -14.15
N GLU A 45 -13.83 -12.84 -13.88
CA GLU A 45 -14.70 -12.19 -14.87
C GLU A 45 -14.20 -10.77 -15.15
N VAL A 46 -13.92 -10.02 -14.09
CA VAL A 46 -13.42 -8.64 -14.18
C VAL A 46 -12.05 -8.63 -14.87
N ARG A 47 -11.17 -9.58 -14.55
CA ARG A 47 -9.85 -9.69 -15.19
C ARG A 47 -9.94 -9.95 -16.70
N ARG A 48 -10.91 -10.75 -17.17
CA ARG A 48 -11.14 -10.96 -18.61
C ARG A 48 -11.64 -9.68 -19.28
N GLN A 49 -12.59 -8.98 -18.68
CA GLN A 49 -13.07 -7.70 -19.22
C GLN A 49 -11.95 -6.66 -19.28
N ILE A 50 -11.12 -6.56 -18.24
CA ILE A 50 -9.92 -5.70 -18.25
C ILE A 50 -8.99 -6.13 -19.38
N GLN A 51 -8.78 -7.43 -19.60
CA GLN A 51 -7.91 -7.94 -20.67
C GLN A 51 -8.40 -7.54 -22.06
N ASP A 52 -9.69 -7.68 -22.32
CA ASP A 52 -10.30 -7.35 -23.60
C ASP A 52 -10.21 -5.85 -23.88
N LEU A 53 -10.57 -5.02 -22.89
CA LEU A 53 -10.52 -3.57 -23.03
C LEU A 53 -9.07 -3.05 -23.11
N PHE A 54 -8.15 -3.62 -22.34
CA PHE A 54 -6.72 -3.30 -22.41
C PHE A 54 -6.16 -3.58 -23.82
N ASN A 55 -6.55 -4.69 -24.44
CA ASN A 55 -6.14 -5.02 -25.80
C ASN A 55 -6.72 -4.04 -26.84
N ALA A 56 -7.97 -3.62 -26.67
CA ALA A 56 -8.61 -2.63 -27.55
C ALA A 56 -7.90 -1.27 -27.46
N ILE A 57 -7.63 -0.78 -26.26
CA ILE A 57 -6.95 0.52 -26.05
C ILE A 57 -5.54 0.51 -26.65
N LEU A 58 -4.78 -0.57 -26.47
CA LEU A 58 -3.44 -0.69 -27.06
C LEU A 58 -3.47 -0.69 -28.60
N ALA A 59 -4.51 -1.26 -29.20
CA ALA A 59 -4.68 -1.26 -30.66
C ALA A 59 -5.00 0.16 -31.18
N GLU A 60 -5.83 0.92 -30.47
CA GLU A 60 -6.16 2.31 -30.83
C GLU A 60 -4.96 3.28 -30.72
N GLU A 61 -4.12 3.11 -29.70
CA GLU A 61 -2.97 3.99 -29.45
C GLU A 61 -1.75 3.67 -30.36
N ASN A 62 -1.85 2.71 -31.29
CA ASN A 62 -0.78 2.28 -32.20
C ASN A 62 0.56 1.98 -31.51
N MET A 63 0.51 1.39 -30.31
CA MET A 63 1.71 1.18 -29.51
C MET A 63 2.45 -0.09 -29.87
N VAL A 64 3.77 0.04 -30.06
CA VAL A 64 4.68 -1.09 -30.27
C VAL A 64 5.32 -1.44 -28.93
N LEU A 65 4.70 -2.37 -28.20
CA LEU A 65 5.28 -2.97 -26.99
C LEU A 65 5.70 -4.40 -27.31
N SER A 66 6.81 -4.85 -26.72
CA SER A 66 7.13 -6.27 -26.71
C SER A 66 6.07 -7.05 -25.93
N LYS A 67 5.95 -8.36 -26.20
CA LYS A 67 5.03 -9.24 -25.46
C LYS A 67 5.25 -9.14 -23.94
N ALA A 68 6.52 -9.11 -23.51
CA ALA A 68 6.88 -9.01 -22.10
C ALA A 68 6.48 -7.66 -21.47
N GLU A 69 6.63 -6.55 -22.18
CA GLU A 69 6.21 -5.23 -21.68
C GLU A 69 4.70 -5.11 -21.58
N LYS A 70 3.98 -5.67 -22.56
CA LYS A 70 2.52 -5.69 -22.57
C LYS A 70 1.97 -6.51 -21.39
N GLU A 71 2.53 -7.69 -21.16
CA GLU A 71 2.15 -8.56 -20.04
C GLU A 71 2.46 -7.88 -18.69
N ARG A 72 3.63 -7.26 -18.55
CA ARG A 72 4.00 -6.49 -17.35
C ARG A 72 3.06 -5.31 -17.11
N LEU A 73 2.72 -4.55 -18.15
CA LEU A 73 1.79 -3.41 -18.04
C LEU A 73 0.40 -3.89 -17.64
N PHE A 74 -0.06 -4.99 -18.24
CA PHE A 74 -1.35 -5.60 -17.92
C PHE A 74 -1.42 -6.01 -16.45
N GLU A 75 -0.43 -6.75 -15.94
CA GLU A 75 -0.41 -7.15 -14.51
C GLU A 75 -0.40 -5.94 -13.58
N GLN A 76 0.34 -4.87 -13.92
CA GLN A 76 0.34 -3.65 -13.12
C GLN A 76 -1.03 -2.97 -13.10
N VAL A 77 -1.70 -2.89 -14.25
CA VAL A 77 -3.04 -2.30 -14.37
C VAL A 77 -4.07 -3.16 -13.64
N VAL A 78 -3.99 -4.48 -13.76
CA VAL A 78 -4.88 -5.40 -13.02
C VAL A 78 -4.65 -5.30 -11.52
N ALA A 79 -3.41 -5.23 -11.05
CA ALA A 79 -3.10 -5.00 -9.63
C ALA A 79 -3.65 -3.65 -9.13
N ASP A 80 -3.62 -2.60 -9.95
CA ASP A 80 -4.19 -1.30 -9.57
C ASP A 80 -5.73 -1.29 -9.61
N ILE A 81 -6.37 -2.10 -10.46
CA ILE A 81 -7.83 -2.16 -10.57
C ILE A 81 -8.46 -3.17 -9.61
N LEU A 82 -7.85 -4.34 -9.41
CA LEU A 82 -8.38 -5.44 -8.57
C LEU A 82 -7.68 -5.58 -7.22
N GLY A 83 -6.52 -4.96 -7.07
CA GLY A 83 -5.65 -5.08 -5.91
C GLY A 83 -5.63 -3.84 -5.02
N LEU A 84 -4.58 -3.72 -4.22
CA LEU A 84 -4.31 -2.53 -3.37
C LEU A 84 -3.31 -1.55 -4.01
N GLY A 85 -3.05 -1.74 -5.31
CA GLY A 85 -2.19 -0.90 -6.13
C GLY A 85 -0.80 -0.70 -5.52
N PRO A 86 -0.30 0.55 -5.35
CA PRO A 86 1.02 0.83 -4.79
C PRO A 86 1.30 0.23 -3.41
N LEU A 87 0.27 -0.16 -2.64
CA LEU A 87 0.44 -0.75 -1.31
C LEU A 87 0.78 -2.23 -1.34
N GLU A 88 0.41 -2.97 -2.37
CA GLU A 88 0.65 -4.43 -2.47
C GLU A 88 2.12 -4.84 -2.25
N PRO A 89 3.10 -4.27 -2.96
CA PRO A 89 4.50 -4.65 -2.75
C PRO A 89 4.96 -4.32 -1.31
N LEU A 90 4.45 -3.25 -0.70
CA LEU A 90 4.79 -2.85 0.67
C LEU A 90 4.14 -3.78 1.70
N LEU A 91 2.92 -4.22 1.45
CA LEU A 91 2.20 -5.17 2.30
C LEU A 91 2.86 -6.56 2.25
N ASN A 92 3.38 -6.96 1.09
CA ASN A 92 4.07 -8.23 0.91
C ASN A 92 5.50 -8.23 1.48
N ASP A 93 6.14 -7.08 1.66
CA ASP A 93 7.48 -6.97 2.25
C ASP A 93 7.45 -7.23 3.77
N GLU A 94 7.95 -8.39 4.19
CA GLU A 94 8.01 -8.79 5.61
C GLU A 94 8.88 -7.88 6.48
N THR A 95 9.79 -7.10 5.88
CA THR A 95 10.61 -6.14 6.63
C THR A 95 9.86 -4.86 7.01
N VAL A 96 8.71 -4.60 6.36
CA VAL A 96 7.82 -3.48 6.65
C VAL A 96 6.89 -3.84 7.80
N THR A 97 6.92 -3.02 8.86
CA THR A 97 6.07 -3.15 10.05
C THR A 97 4.86 -2.22 10.02
N GLU A 98 4.98 -1.07 9.37
CA GLU A 98 3.92 -0.07 9.27
C GLU A 98 3.97 0.66 7.92
N ILE A 99 2.81 0.96 7.35
CA ILE A 99 2.64 1.72 6.11
C ILE A 99 1.77 2.93 6.42
N MET A 100 2.23 4.13 6.08
CA MET A 100 1.52 5.39 6.31
C MET A 100 1.37 6.14 4.99
N VAL A 101 0.13 6.32 4.55
CA VAL A 101 -0.24 7.14 3.39
C VAL A 101 -0.74 8.48 3.92
N ASN A 102 -0.02 9.55 3.61
CA ASN A 102 -0.36 10.92 3.99
C ASN A 102 -0.73 11.72 2.73
N GLY A 103 -1.79 11.27 2.05
CA GLY A 103 -2.14 11.72 0.70
C GLY A 103 -1.41 10.94 -0.40
N PRO A 104 -1.73 11.19 -1.68
CA PRO A 104 -1.38 10.31 -2.79
C PRO A 104 0.12 10.24 -3.10
N LYS A 105 0.89 11.29 -2.78
CA LYS A 105 2.32 11.37 -3.13
C LYS A 105 3.26 11.06 -1.97
N MET A 106 2.74 10.86 -0.76
CA MET A 106 3.52 10.75 0.46
C MET A 106 3.21 9.42 1.15
N ILE A 107 3.89 8.36 0.71
CA ILE A 107 3.79 7.01 1.29
C ILE A 107 5.06 6.69 2.06
N PHE A 108 4.95 6.55 3.37
CA PHE A 108 6.02 6.16 4.27
C PHE A 108 5.87 4.69 4.67
N VAL A 109 7.01 4.08 4.98
CA VAL A 109 7.07 2.76 5.59
C VAL A 109 7.98 2.79 6.81
N GLU A 110 7.61 2.05 7.83
CA GLU A 110 8.50 1.71 8.94
C GLU A 110 9.19 0.38 8.63
N GLN A 111 10.52 0.38 8.72
CA GLN A 111 11.34 -0.83 8.66
C GLN A 111 12.36 -0.78 9.80
N LYS A 112 12.42 -1.84 10.61
CA LYS A 112 13.34 -1.94 11.76
C LYS A 112 13.28 -0.70 12.69
N GLY A 113 12.07 -0.21 12.96
CA GLY A 113 11.84 0.95 13.83
C GLY A 113 12.20 2.31 13.23
N LYS A 114 12.53 2.38 11.92
CA LYS A 114 12.83 3.64 11.23
C LYS A 114 11.81 3.91 10.13
N VAL A 115 11.23 5.11 10.17
CA VAL A 115 10.31 5.61 9.14
C VAL A 115 11.10 6.19 7.98
N LYS A 116 10.74 5.82 6.75
CA LYS A 116 11.32 6.37 5.52
C LYS A 116 10.28 6.49 4.42
N LEU A 117 10.53 7.38 3.46
CA LEU A 117 9.72 7.47 2.25
C LEU A 117 9.92 6.22 1.39
N SER A 118 8.82 5.61 0.93
CA SER A 118 8.86 4.35 0.18
C SER A 118 9.19 4.53 -1.31
N GLY A 119 8.99 5.73 -1.86
CA GLY A 119 9.05 6.00 -3.31
C GLY A 119 7.80 5.55 -4.08
N ALA A 120 6.92 4.77 -3.48
CA ALA A 120 5.60 4.45 -4.03
C ALA A 120 4.70 5.70 -3.98
N THR A 121 3.87 5.88 -5.01
CA THR A 121 2.88 6.95 -5.07
C THR A 121 1.59 6.47 -5.72
N PHE A 122 0.48 7.04 -5.30
CA PHE A 122 -0.79 6.97 -6.00
C PHE A 122 -0.86 8.06 -7.07
N GLU A 123 -1.80 7.89 -8.00
CA GLU A 123 -2.09 8.88 -9.04
C GLU A 123 -2.60 10.20 -8.44
N GLY A 124 -3.56 10.10 -7.52
CA GLY A 124 -4.23 11.22 -6.85
C GLY A 124 -5.21 10.72 -5.78
N ASP A 125 -5.94 11.65 -5.16
CA ASP A 125 -6.83 11.37 -4.03
C ASP A 125 -7.90 10.32 -4.38
N GLU A 126 -8.49 10.40 -5.57
CA GLU A 126 -9.49 9.45 -6.06
C GLU A 126 -8.97 8.01 -6.10
N HIS A 127 -7.69 7.81 -6.44
CA HIS A 127 -7.08 6.49 -6.42
C HIS A 127 -6.98 5.98 -4.98
N VAL A 128 -6.55 6.82 -4.02
CA VAL A 128 -6.47 6.44 -2.61
C VAL A 128 -7.86 6.10 -2.05
N LEU A 129 -8.90 6.88 -2.39
CA LEU A 129 -10.28 6.63 -1.97
C LEU A 129 -10.80 5.27 -2.47
N ARG A 130 -10.53 4.91 -3.73
CA ARG A 130 -10.87 3.57 -4.25
C ARG A 130 -10.15 2.46 -3.49
N ILE A 131 -8.88 2.65 -3.13
CA ILE A 131 -8.15 1.67 -2.31
C ILE A 131 -8.73 1.57 -0.90
N ILE A 132 -9.11 2.69 -0.28
CA ILE A 132 -9.80 2.72 1.00
C ILE A 132 -11.09 1.89 0.94
N GLU A 133 -11.91 2.11 -0.08
CA GLU A 133 -13.16 1.38 -0.26
C GLU A 133 -12.93 -0.13 -0.37
N ARG A 134 -11.92 -0.55 -1.14
CA ARG A 134 -11.53 -1.98 -1.25
C ARG A 134 -11.04 -2.57 0.06
N ILE A 135 -10.38 -1.78 0.90
CA ILE A 135 -9.92 -2.23 2.22
C ILE A 135 -11.10 -2.38 3.18
N VAL A 136 -12.03 -1.41 3.20
CA VAL A 136 -13.08 -1.33 4.23
C VAL A 136 -14.36 -2.10 3.86
N ALA A 137 -14.67 -2.27 2.57
CA ALA A 137 -15.89 -2.94 2.11
C ALA A 137 -15.98 -4.41 2.56
N PRO A 138 -14.92 -5.26 2.45
CA PRO A 138 -14.96 -6.63 2.96
C PRO A 138 -15.13 -6.72 4.49
N LEU A 139 -14.84 -5.63 5.21
CA LEU A 139 -14.98 -5.54 6.66
C LEU A 139 -16.40 -5.11 7.09
N GLY A 140 -17.30 -4.87 6.13
CA GLY A 140 -18.64 -4.33 6.39
C GLY A 140 -18.61 -2.90 6.92
N ARG A 141 -17.56 -2.14 6.58
CA ARG A 141 -17.38 -0.73 6.98
C ARG A 141 -17.54 0.18 5.78
N ARG A 142 -17.90 1.44 6.03
CA ARG A 142 -17.99 2.50 5.02
C ARG A 142 -17.23 3.72 5.50
N VAL A 143 -16.63 4.44 4.56
CA VAL A 143 -15.92 5.70 4.79
C VAL A 143 -16.46 6.69 3.76
N ASP A 144 -17.10 7.75 4.25
CA ASP A 144 -17.66 8.83 3.41
C ASP A 144 -17.66 10.15 4.21
N GLU A 145 -18.12 11.25 3.61
CA GLU A 145 -18.07 12.57 4.26
C GLU A 145 -18.90 12.66 5.56
N SER A 146 -19.88 11.76 5.74
CA SER A 146 -20.67 11.68 6.98
C SER A 146 -19.97 10.88 8.09
N SER A 147 -19.16 9.89 7.69
CA SER A 147 -18.31 9.09 8.58
C SER A 147 -16.88 9.05 8.03
N PRO A 148 -16.11 10.15 8.17
CA PRO A 148 -14.85 10.37 7.45
C PRO A 148 -13.65 9.64 8.04
N TYR A 149 -13.86 8.65 8.90
CA TYR A 149 -12.79 7.82 9.45
C TYR A 149 -13.27 6.39 9.75
N VAL A 150 -12.33 5.45 9.72
CA VAL A 150 -12.55 4.04 10.11
C VAL A 150 -11.32 3.50 10.82
N ASP A 151 -11.56 2.76 11.91
CA ASP A 151 -10.59 1.87 12.54
C ASP A 151 -11.07 0.43 12.41
N ALA A 152 -10.23 -0.44 11.85
CA ALA A 152 -10.60 -1.83 11.61
C ALA A 152 -9.41 -2.80 11.71
N ARG A 153 -9.72 -4.09 11.69
CA ARG A 153 -8.74 -5.17 11.64
C ARG A 153 -8.92 -5.95 10.35
N LEU A 154 -7.83 -6.13 9.62
CA LEU A 154 -7.79 -6.89 8.38
C LEU A 154 -7.78 -8.39 8.68
N ALA A 155 -8.07 -9.21 7.66
CA ALA A 155 -8.14 -10.67 7.78
C ALA A 155 -6.81 -11.32 8.21
N ASP A 156 -5.68 -10.68 7.90
CA ASP A 156 -4.34 -11.11 8.32
C ASP A 156 -3.99 -10.69 9.76
N GLY A 157 -4.91 -10.03 10.46
CA GLY A 157 -4.73 -9.53 11.82
C GLY A 157 -4.13 -8.12 11.92
N SER A 158 -3.70 -7.55 10.78
CA SER A 158 -3.19 -6.19 10.69
C SER A 158 -4.26 -5.17 11.08
N ARG A 159 -3.84 -4.02 11.60
CA ARG A 159 -4.75 -2.92 11.95
C ARG A 159 -4.70 -1.87 10.86
N VAL A 160 -5.86 -1.36 10.48
CA VAL A 160 -5.97 -0.24 9.54
C VAL A 160 -6.74 0.91 10.18
N ASN A 161 -6.18 2.10 10.04
CA ASN A 161 -6.84 3.37 10.30
C ASN A 161 -6.94 4.14 8.98
N VAL A 162 -8.10 4.73 8.71
CA VAL A 162 -8.36 5.55 7.54
C VAL A 162 -8.99 6.85 8.00
N ILE A 163 -8.55 7.98 7.42
CA ILE A 163 -9.17 9.29 7.62
C ILE A 163 -9.25 10.00 6.27
N ILE A 164 -10.41 10.57 5.96
CA ILE A 164 -10.65 11.33 4.73
C ILE A 164 -11.13 12.75 5.04
N ARG A 165 -11.45 13.54 4.00
CA ARG A 165 -12.10 14.85 4.18
C ARG A 165 -13.46 14.69 4.86
N PRO A 166 -13.88 15.65 5.71
CA PRO A 166 -13.21 16.92 6.01
C PRO A 166 -12.11 16.85 7.10
N LEU A 167 -11.87 15.70 7.72
CA LEU A 167 -10.92 15.60 8.85
C LEU A 167 -9.46 15.68 8.42
N SER A 168 -9.10 15.14 7.26
CA SER A 168 -7.76 15.26 6.71
C SER A 168 -7.66 16.38 5.68
N LEU A 169 -6.80 17.37 5.94
CA LEU A 169 -6.55 18.50 5.05
C LEU A 169 -5.56 18.19 3.92
N VAL A 170 -4.79 17.10 4.04
CA VAL A 170 -3.74 16.70 3.07
C VAL A 170 -4.24 15.68 2.04
N GLY A 171 -5.55 15.44 2.01
CA GLY A 171 -6.17 14.35 1.23
C GLY A 171 -6.40 13.10 2.08
N PRO A 172 -6.87 12.00 1.49
CA PRO A 172 -7.13 10.75 2.19
C PRO A 172 -5.85 10.16 2.80
N THR A 173 -5.94 9.70 4.05
CA THR A 173 -4.84 9.08 4.78
C THR A 173 -5.18 7.66 5.19
N ILE A 174 -4.15 6.82 5.23
CA ILE A 174 -4.25 5.41 5.60
C ILE A 174 -3.05 5.09 6.49
N THR A 175 -3.26 4.39 7.59
CA THR A 175 -2.18 3.79 8.38
C THR A 175 -2.46 2.32 8.57
N ILE A 176 -1.58 1.46 8.04
CA ILE A 176 -1.66 0.00 8.16
C ILE A 176 -0.51 -0.46 9.05
N ARG A 177 -0.85 -0.98 10.23
CA ARG A 177 0.10 -1.60 11.16
C ARG A 177 0.03 -3.11 10.97
N LYS A 178 1.08 -3.67 10.37
CA LYS A 178 1.11 -5.08 10.01
C LYS A 178 1.18 -5.95 11.26
N PHE A 179 0.41 -7.03 11.27
CA PHE A 179 0.57 -8.06 12.28
C PHE A 179 1.82 -8.89 11.96
N SER A 180 2.74 -9.02 12.91
CA SER A 180 3.91 -9.87 12.70
C SER A 180 3.46 -11.32 12.55
N LYS A 181 3.69 -11.93 11.38
CA LYS A 181 3.38 -13.34 11.13
C LYS A 181 4.22 -14.27 12.00
N THR A 182 5.43 -13.85 12.37
CA THR A 182 6.34 -14.60 13.23
C THR A 182 6.41 -13.90 14.59
N PRO A 183 5.72 -14.42 15.62
CA PRO A 183 5.91 -13.91 16.98
C PRO A 183 7.36 -14.15 17.41
N LEU A 184 7.95 -13.20 18.15
CA LEU A 184 9.30 -13.39 18.65
C LEU A 184 9.30 -14.51 19.70
N THR A 185 10.33 -15.34 19.68
CA THR A 185 10.55 -16.32 20.73
C THR A 185 11.36 -15.71 21.87
N VAL A 186 11.30 -16.33 23.06
CA VAL A 186 12.17 -15.97 24.19
C VAL A 186 13.64 -15.98 23.79
N ASN A 187 14.05 -16.94 22.95
CA ASN A 187 15.42 -17.02 22.44
C ASN A 187 15.78 -15.83 21.55
N ASP A 188 14.83 -15.29 20.78
CA ASP A 188 15.05 -14.10 19.97
C ASP A 188 15.19 -12.85 20.85
N LEU A 189 14.38 -12.72 21.91
CA LEU A 189 14.49 -11.63 22.88
C LEU A 189 15.85 -11.63 23.59
N ILE A 190 16.39 -12.81 23.91
CA ILE A 190 17.74 -12.97 24.47
C ILE A 190 18.79 -12.57 23.44
N LYS A 191 18.69 -13.05 22.19
CA LYS A 191 19.63 -12.70 21.11
C LYS A 191 19.63 -11.20 20.79
N PHE A 192 18.48 -10.54 20.88
CA PHE A 192 18.34 -9.09 20.70
C PHE A 192 18.81 -8.28 21.90
N GLY A 193 19.20 -8.93 23.01
CA GLY A 193 19.61 -8.27 24.25
C GLY A 193 18.46 -7.55 24.96
N SER A 194 17.21 -7.86 24.62
CA SER A 194 16.02 -7.28 25.27
C SER A 194 15.77 -7.88 26.65
N MET A 195 16.27 -9.09 26.91
CA MET A 195 16.30 -9.72 28.24
C MET A 195 17.50 -10.66 28.38
N THR A 196 17.92 -10.94 29.61
CA THR A 196 18.97 -11.92 29.88
C THR A 196 18.37 -13.33 30.04
N PRO A 197 19.17 -14.41 29.86
CA PRO A 197 18.71 -15.78 30.10
C PRO A 197 18.14 -15.99 31.51
N GLU A 198 18.69 -15.32 32.52
CA GLU A 198 18.28 -15.42 33.92
C GLU A 198 16.88 -14.82 34.12
N ILE A 199 16.60 -13.66 33.49
CA ILE A 199 15.27 -13.03 33.52
C ILE A 199 14.27 -13.92 32.80
N ALA A 200 14.63 -14.50 31.65
CA ALA A 200 13.76 -15.43 30.93
C ALA A 200 13.38 -16.64 31.80
N GLN A 201 14.34 -17.20 32.56
CA GLN A 201 14.10 -18.32 33.46
C GLN A 201 13.20 -17.91 34.64
N PHE A 202 13.42 -16.73 35.22
CA PHE A 202 12.58 -16.18 36.28
C PHE A 202 11.12 -15.95 35.83
N LEU A 203 10.94 -15.37 34.65
CA LEU A 203 9.61 -15.15 34.06
C LEU A 203 8.92 -16.50 33.77
N ARG A 204 9.66 -17.50 33.26
CA ARG A 204 9.13 -18.85 33.05
C ARG A 204 8.63 -19.48 34.36
N ALA A 205 9.42 -19.39 35.43
CA ALA A 205 9.01 -19.88 36.74
C ALA A 205 7.77 -19.14 37.28
N SER A 206 7.71 -17.82 37.10
CA SER A 206 6.58 -16.99 37.52
C SER A 206 5.28 -17.36 36.80
N VAL A 207 5.35 -17.63 35.50
CA VAL A 207 4.20 -18.11 34.70
C VAL A 207 3.78 -19.51 35.13
N MET A 208 4.73 -20.42 35.36
CA MET A 208 4.42 -21.77 35.85
C MET A 208 3.78 -21.76 37.25
N ALA A 209 4.13 -20.77 38.08
CA ALA A 209 3.54 -20.54 39.39
C ALA A 209 2.23 -19.74 39.35
N ALA A 210 1.71 -19.41 38.15
CA ALA A 210 0.48 -18.64 37.93
C ALA A 210 0.49 -17.26 38.65
N LEU A 211 1.65 -16.61 38.71
CA LEU A 211 1.75 -15.26 39.26
C LEU A 211 1.18 -14.23 38.28
N ASN A 212 0.48 -13.24 38.82
CA ASN A 212 -0.03 -12.12 38.03
C ASN A 212 1.12 -11.17 37.68
N ALA A 213 1.24 -10.84 36.39
CA ALA A 213 2.26 -9.93 35.89
C ALA A 213 1.65 -8.91 34.90
N ILE A 214 2.21 -7.71 34.88
CA ILE A 214 1.84 -6.64 33.95
C ILE A 214 3.10 -6.21 33.19
N VAL A 215 3.03 -6.19 31.86
CA VAL A 215 4.10 -5.67 31.00
C VAL A 215 3.79 -4.21 30.65
N SER A 216 4.58 -3.28 31.16
CA SER A 216 4.39 -1.83 30.99
C SER A 216 5.53 -1.18 30.20
N GLY A 217 5.26 -0.03 29.57
CA GLY A 217 6.21 0.69 28.72
C GLY A 217 5.52 1.66 27.75
N GLY A 218 6.28 2.58 27.16
CA GLY A 218 5.77 3.58 26.20
C GLY A 218 5.17 2.98 24.92
N THR A 219 4.47 3.77 24.12
CA THR A 219 3.95 3.34 22.81
C THR A 219 5.09 2.85 21.92
N GLY A 220 4.94 1.69 21.28
CA GLY A 220 5.98 1.10 20.41
C GLY A 220 7.11 0.35 21.13
N SER A 221 7.14 0.29 22.46
CA SER A 221 8.21 -0.40 23.24
C SER A 221 8.19 -1.94 23.22
N GLY A 222 7.34 -2.57 22.41
CA GLY A 222 7.32 -4.04 22.29
C GLY A 222 6.57 -4.79 23.40
N LYS A 223 5.65 -4.15 24.13
CA LYS A 223 4.87 -4.79 25.21
C LYS A 223 4.04 -6.01 24.77
N THR A 224 3.62 -6.05 23.51
CA THR A 224 2.77 -7.11 22.93
C THR A 224 3.58 -8.11 22.12
N THR A 225 4.90 -7.90 22.05
CA THR A 225 5.85 -8.75 21.33
C THR A 225 6.21 -9.97 22.17
#